data_AF-A0A101DB75-F1
#
_entry.id   AF-A0A101DB75-F1
#
_cell.length_a   1.000
_cell.length_b   1.000
_cell.length_c   1.000
_cell.angle_alpha   90.00
_cell.angle_beta   90.00
_cell.angle_gamma   90.00
#
_symmetry.space_group_name_H-M   'P 1'
#
loop_
_entity.id
_entity.type
_entity.pdbx_description
1 polymer ?
#
loop_
_entity_poly.entity_id
_entity_poly.type
_entity_poly.pdbx_seq_one_letter_code
_entity_poly.pdbx_strand_id
1 'polypeptide(L)' 'SGATTASTYLTFKDRKLVAAAEEDASSFVASNGEIRGPHLEAAMQQLRSANPQLQDADDMALASAILATSAAPADNLR' A
#
# COMPACT_ATOMS: atom_id res chain seq x y z
N SER A 1 -2.76 -31.94 -20.15
CA SER A 1 -2.66 -30.50 -19.89
C SER A 1 -3.58 -30.15 -18.73
N GLY A 2 -3.02 -30.07 -17.53
CA GLY A 2 -3.77 -29.81 -16.30
C GLY A 2 -2.89 -29.04 -15.34
N ALA A 3 -3.05 -27.72 -15.33
CA ALA A 3 -2.54 -26.80 -14.32
C ALA A 3 -3.19 -25.43 -14.54
N THR A 4 -4.51 -25.36 -14.39
CA THR A 4 -5.17 -24.13 -13.95
C THR A 4 -4.94 -24.05 -12.44
N THR A 5 -4.50 -22.90 -11.91
CA THR A 5 -5.05 -22.21 -10.71
C THR A 5 -4.03 -21.19 -10.16
N ALA A 6 -4.48 -19.93 -10.06
CA ALA A 6 -3.94 -18.85 -9.22
C ALA A 6 -2.75 -17.97 -9.68
N SER A 7 -2.67 -17.58 -10.96
CA SER A 7 -1.91 -16.36 -11.30
C SER A 7 -2.87 -15.21 -11.65
N THR A 8 -2.98 -14.28 -10.69
CA THR A 8 -3.32 -12.87 -10.91
C THR A 8 -4.76 -12.51 -11.29
N TYR A 9 -5.74 -12.85 -10.44
CA TYR A 9 -6.99 -12.06 -10.34
C TYR A 9 -6.81 -10.88 -9.36
N LEU A 10 -5.76 -10.07 -9.52
CA LEU A 10 -5.75 -8.72 -8.95
C LEU A 10 -6.63 -7.87 -9.87
N THR A 11 -7.94 -7.92 -9.63
CA THR A 11 -8.94 -7.18 -10.40
C THR A 11 -8.56 -5.70 -10.44
N PHE A 12 -8.73 -5.04 -11.58
CA PHE A 12 -8.39 -3.62 -11.81
C PHE A 12 -8.81 -2.64 -10.70
N LYS A 13 -9.82 -3.02 -9.90
CA LYS A 13 -10.30 -2.27 -8.75
C LYS A 13 -9.27 -2.19 -7.62
N ASP A 14 -8.58 -3.28 -7.30
CA ASP A 14 -7.50 -3.30 -6.29
C ASP A 14 -6.32 -2.43 -6.73
N ARG A 15 -5.91 -2.54 -8.00
CA ARG A 15 -4.83 -1.71 -8.55
C ARG A 15 -5.14 -0.21 -8.47
N LYS A 16 -6.40 0.20 -8.71
CA LYS A 16 -6.80 1.60 -8.59
C LYS A 16 -6.77 2.10 -7.15
N LEU A 17 -7.14 1.24 -6.19
CA LEU A 17 -7.09 1.59 -4.77
C LEU A 17 -5.65 1.69 -4.27
N VAL A 18 -4.76 0.80 -4.72
CA VAL A 18 -3.32 0.86 -4.42
C VAL A 18 -2.70 2.12 -5.02
N ALA A 19 -2.98 2.44 -6.29
CA ALA A 19 -2.47 3.64 -6.93
C ALA A 19 -2.98 4.94 -6.26
N ALA A 20 -4.24 4.97 -5.81
CA ALA A 20 -4.78 6.13 -5.10
C ALA A 20 -4.14 6.31 -3.70
N ALA A 21 -3.92 5.20 -2.98
CA ALA A 21 -3.20 5.24 -1.71
C ALA A 21 -1.73 5.66 -1.87
N GLU A 22 -1.10 5.26 -2.98
CA GLU A 22 0.26 5.66 -3.34
C GLU A 22 0.35 7.16 -3.67
N GLU A 23 -0.58 7.69 -4.46
CA GLU A 23 -0.66 9.11 -4.77
C GLU A 23 -0.82 9.95 -3.50
N ASP A 24 -1.74 9.56 -2.61
CA ASP A 24 -1.93 10.19 -1.31
C ASP A 24 -0.68 10.07 -0.41
N ALA A 25 -0.02 8.89 -0.40
CA ALA A 25 1.23 8.67 0.33
C ALA A 25 2.35 9.60 -0.17
N SER A 26 2.46 9.76 -1.50
CA SER A 26 3.46 10.62 -2.11
C SER A 26 3.28 12.08 -1.70
N SER A 27 2.03 12.56 -1.68
CA SER A 27 1.69 13.92 -1.24
C SER A 27 1.97 14.10 0.25
N PHE A 28 1.64 13.12 1.08
CA PHE A 28 1.94 13.14 2.51
C PHE A 28 3.45 13.24 2.77
N VAL A 29 4.27 12.40 2.11
CA VAL A 29 5.73 12.40 2.27
C VAL A 29 6.32 13.71 1.76
N ALA A 30 5.90 14.18 0.58
CA ALA A 30 6.38 15.41 -0.03
C ALA A 30 6.04 16.66 0.81
N SER A 31 4.92 16.64 1.53
CA SER A 31 4.48 17.69 2.42
C SER A 31 4.87 17.46 3.88
N ASN A 32 5.82 16.56 4.17
CA ASN A 32 6.27 16.27 5.54
C ASN A 32 5.13 15.89 6.53
N GLY A 33 4.06 15.31 6.02
CA GLY A 33 2.91 14.83 6.78
C GLY A 33 1.73 15.79 6.87
N GLU A 34 1.79 16.91 6.15
CA GLU A 34 0.76 17.95 6.17
C GLU A 34 -0.50 17.57 5.38
N ILE A 35 -0.36 16.79 4.31
CA ILE A 35 -1.47 16.37 3.43
C ILE A 35 -1.79 14.89 3.68
N ARG A 36 -2.87 14.62 4.43
CA ARG A 36 -3.41 13.25 4.61
C ARG A 36 -4.58 13.00 3.68
N GLY A 37 -4.38 12.12 2.71
CA GLY A 37 -5.44 11.68 1.82
C GLY A 37 -6.24 10.48 2.39
N PRO A 38 -7.52 10.33 2.02
CA PRO A 38 -8.39 9.29 2.56
C PRO A 38 -7.93 7.87 2.18
N HIS A 39 -7.25 7.70 1.04
CA HIS A 39 -6.75 6.39 0.64
C HIS A 39 -5.49 6.00 1.42
N LEU A 40 -4.61 6.98 1.71
CA LEU A 40 -3.46 6.78 2.59
C LEU A 40 -3.90 6.36 4.00
N GLU A 41 -4.87 7.06 4.59
CA GLU A 41 -5.37 6.73 5.93
C GLU A 41 -5.97 5.32 5.97
N ALA A 42 -6.76 4.95 4.96
CA ALA A 42 -7.30 3.60 4.85
C ALA A 42 -6.18 2.55 4.75
N ALA A 43 -5.16 2.79 3.95
CA ALA A 43 -4.01 1.90 3.80
C ALA A 43 -3.20 1.77 5.10
N MET A 44 -2.96 2.86 5.81
CA MET A 44 -2.29 2.85 7.12
C MET A 44 -3.10 2.07 8.16
N GLN A 45 -4.42 2.31 8.21
CA GLN A 45 -5.31 1.60 9.11
C GLN A 45 -5.32 0.10 8.83
N GLN A 46 -5.34 -0.29 7.54
CA GLN A 46 -5.21 -1.69 7.12
C GLN A 46 -3.86 -2.28 7.56
N LEU A 47 -2.77 -1.55 7.36
CA LEU A 47 -1.42 -2.02 7.73
C LEU A 47 -1.27 -2.22 9.23
N ARG A 48 -1.78 -1.29 10.06
CA ARG A 48 -1.83 -1.41 11.52
C ARG A 48 -2.73 -2.54 11.99
N SER A 49 -3.87 -2.73 11.31
CA SER A 49 -4.81 -3.81 11.64
C SER A 49 -4.21 -5.19 11.31
N ALA A 50 -3.48 -5.30 10.21
CA ALA A 50 -2.78 -6.53 9.81
C ALA A 50 -1.52 -6.78 10.66
N ASN A 51 -0.86 -5.70 11.11
CA ASN A 51 0.38 -5.76 11.87
C ASN A 51 0.25 -4.92 13.16
N PRO A 52 -0.22 -5.53 14.26
CA PRO A 52 -0.36 -4.82 15.53
C PRO A 52 0.97 -4.27 16.07
N GLN A 53 2.10 -4.78 15.58
CA GLN A 53 3.45 -4.31 15.87
C GLN A 53 3.73 -2.89 15.33
N LEU A 54 2.96 -2.47 14.32
CA LEU A 54 3.11 -1.18 13.65
C LEU A 54 2.11 -0.13 14.17
N GLN A 55 1.36 -0.44 15.22
CA GLN A 55 0.43 0.50 15.86
C GLN A 55 1.17 1.76 16.34
N ASP A 56 2.35 1.58 16.94
CA ASP A 56 3.21 2.66 17.45
C ASP A 56 4.18 3.22 16.39
N ALA A 57 4.09 2.78 15.13
CA ALA A 57 4.96 3.27 14.07
C ALA A 57 4.56 4.67 13.60
N ASP A 58 5.57 5.51 13.34
CA ASP A 58 5.39 6.86 12.81
C ASP A 58 4.62 6.84 11.48
N ASP A 59 3.67 7.78 11.33
CA ASP A 59 2.89 7.95 10.10
C ASP A 59 3.80 8.16 8.88
N MET A 60 4.94 8.84 9.04
CA MET A 60 5.89 9.03 7.94
C MET A 60 6.59 7.73 7.52
N ALA A 61 6.92 6.87 8.48
CA ALA A 61 7.48 5.55 8.19
C ALA A 61 6.43 4.65 7.51
N LEU A 62 5.18 4.71 7.97
CA LEU A 62 4.06 3.97 7.37
C LEU A 62 3.76 4.45 5.93
N ALA A 63 3.73 5.76 5.68
CA ALA A 63 3.49 6.31 4.34
C ALA A 63 4.60 5.91 3.36
N SER A 64 5.86 6.02 3.76
CA SER A 64 7.00 5.61 2.93
C SER A 64 7.02 4.10 2.68
N ALA A 65 6.62 3.28 3.66
CA ALA A 65 6.45 1.83 3.46
C ALA A 65 5.32 1.50 2.46
N ILE A 66 4.20 2.23 2.50
CA ILE A 66 3.10 2.08 1.54
C ILE A 66 3.56 2.45 0.12
N LEU A 67 4.32 3.52 -0.03
CA LEU A 67 4.93 3.92 -1.30
C LEU A 67 5.90 2.84 -1.81
N ALA A 68 6.76 2.32 -0.93
CA ALA A 68 7.75 1.30 -1.28
C ALA A 68 7.12 -0.07 -1.62
N THR A 69 6.03 -0.46 -0.95
CA THR A 69 5.35 -1.73 -1.22
C THR A 69 4.50 -1.69 -2.50
N SER A 70 4.06 -0.51 -2.95
CA SER A 70 3.42 -0.34 -4.26
C SER A 70 4.45 -0.33 -5.39
N ALA A 71 5.60 0.33 -5.16
CA ALA A 71 6.73 0.35 -6.09
C ALA A 71 7.43 -1.01 -6.22
N ALA A 72 7.25 -1.91 -5.25
CA ALA A 72 7.59 -3.31 -5.40
C ALA A 72 6.52 -3.97 -6.29
N PRO A 73 6.79 -4.25 -7.58
CA PRO A 73 5.96 -5.21 -8.26
C PRO A 73 6.02 -6.51 -7.46
N ALA A 74 4.95 -7.29 -7.49
CA ALA A 74 4.95 -8.66 -7.02
C ALA A 74 6.02 -9.47 -7.78
N ASP A 75 7.29 -9.34 -7.41
CA ASP A 75 8.37 -10.18 -7.85
C ASP A 75 8.35 -11.42 -6.95
N ASN A 76 7.29 -12.21 -7.15
CA ASN A 76 7.21 -13.60 -6.76
C ASN A 76 7.63 -14.44 -7.98
N LEU A 77 8.84 -14.21 -8.49
CA LEU A 77 9.48 -15.14 -9.40
C LEU A 77 11.01 -15.07 -9.34
N ARG A 78 11.58 -15.65 -8.28
CA ARG A 78 12.78 -16.48 -8.44
C ARG A 78 12.97 -17.49 -7.32
#